data_AF-A0A0G0TJA1-F1
#
_entry.id   AF-A0A0G0TJA1-F1
#
_cell.length_a   1.000
_cell.length_b   1.000
_cell.length_c   1.000
_cell.angle_alpha   90.00
_cell.angle_beta   90.00
_cell.angle_gamma   90.00
#
_symmetry.space_group_name_H-M   'P 1'
#
loop_
_entity.id
_entity.type
_entity.pdbx_description
1 polymer ?
#
loop_
_entity_poly.entity_id
_entity_poly.type
_entity_poly.pdbx_seq_one_letter_code
_entity_poly.pdbx_strand_id
1 'polypeptide(L)'
;MHISKKGFTAIELLIVTSLIAVVATLVGLSFGQLRTSTQHIAQAQNIASVVAEARSNTVAGQSNLQWGVHFTTDDYTLFRGSSYSQGAAGNVLYTLPSGVTISSISLTGGGADVIFDRLSGGTSQPGTITVSSGALAALLTVRAGGEISVGGTLAIPQNTRVVDTRHVHFNLPWSIHNATTLTLTFLDPPNPPTVQNIIMAPYFSGGNSVFNWSGSYTVGATTEVLKIHTHLIDAVNNITTLSVHRDKMENTKALNITIDAQSVADYTSAGAVTPAIGVTYVAQ
;
A
#
# COMPACT_ATOMS: atom_id res chain seq x y z
N MET A 1 54.36 -21.06 -59.93
CA MET A 1 53.45 -21.34 -58.80
C MET A 1 52.04 -20.93 -59.23
N HIS A 2 51.22 -21.87 -59.69
CA HIS A 2 49.87 -21.58 -60.19
C HIS A 2 48.87 -21.65 -59.03
N ILE A 3 48.35 -20.49 -58.61
CA ILE A 3 47.23 -20.43 -57.67
C ILE A 3 45.95 -20.58 -58.51
N SER A 4 45.35 -21.78 -58.48
CA SER A 4 44.02 -21.99 -59.07
C SER A 4 42.98 -21.26 -58.23
N LYS A 5 42.41 -20.17 -58.76
CA LYS A 5 41.24 -19.53 -58.18
C LYS A 5 40.02 -20.40 -58.48
N LYS A 6 39.62 -21.25 -57.53
CA LYS A 6 38.37 -22.02 -57.62
C LYS A 6 37.22 -21.03 -57.44
N GLY A 7 36.46 -20.78 -58.50
CA GLY A 7 35.20 -20.02 -58.44
C GLY A 7 34.10 -20.87 -57.79
N PHE A 8 33.15 -20.22 -57.13
CA PHE A 8 31.96 -20.88 -56.60
C PHE A 8 31.10 -21.45 -57.73
N THR A 9 30.57 -22.65 -57.53
CA THR A 9 29.64 -23.24 -58.49
C THR A 9 28.27 -22.54 -58.42
N ALA A 10 27.55 -22.50 -59.54
CA ALA A 10 26.20 -21.90 -59.57
C ALA A 10 25.23 -22.57 -58.58
N ILE A 11 25.42 -23.87 -58.33
CA ILE A 11 24.60 -24.62 -57.37
C ILE A 11 24.91 -24.22 -55.92
N GLU A 12 26.17 -23.94 -55.57
CA GLU A 12 26.53 -23.43 -54.24
C GLU A 12 25.92 -22.04 -53.98
N LEU A 13 25.89 -21.15 -54.98
CA LEU A 13 25.25 -19.85 -54.85
C LEU A 13 23.73 -19.99 -54.60
N LEU A 14 23.09 -20.93 -55.27
CA LEU A 14 21.65 -21.22 -55.10
C LEU A 14 21.34 -21.77 -53.70
N ILE A 15 22.19 -22.67 -53.19
CA ILE A 15 22.02 -23.24 -51.85
C ILE A 15 22.23 -22.16 -50.77
N VAL A 16 23.26 -21.33 -50.91
CA VAL A 16 23.55 -20.26 -49.93
C VAL A 16 22.45 -19.19 -49.92
N THR A 17 21.96 -18.77 -51.09
CA THR A 17 20.90 -17.74 -51.18
C THR A 17 19.55 -18.24 -50.67
N SER A 18 19.19 -19.50 -50.95
CA SER A 18 17.98 -20.11 -50.39
C SER A 18 18.06 -20.27 -48.87
N LEU A 19 19.22 -20.65 -48.33
CA LEU A 19 19.44 -20.71 -46.88
C LEU A 19 19.30 -19.33 -46.22
N ILE A 20 19.89 -18.29 -46.83
CA ILE A 20 19.77 -16.90 -46.35
C ILE A 20 18.31 -16.45 -46.35
N ALA A 21 17.53 -16.76 -47.39
CA ALA A 21 16.11 -16.40 -47.47
C ALA A 21 15.27 -17.06 -46.37
N VAL A 22 15.52 -18.34 -46.08
CA VAL A 22 14.85 -19.07 -44.99
C VAL A 22 15.19 -18.44 -43.64
N VAL A 23 16.47 -18.17 -43.37
CA VAL A 23 16.90 -17.52 -42.12
C VAL A 23 16.30 -16.12 -41.99
N ALA A 24 16.32 -15.30 -43.05
CA ALA A 24 15.75 -13.96 -43.04
C ALA A 24 14.25 -13.97 -42.72
N THR A 25 13.51 -14.95 -43.23
CA THR A 25 12.07 -15.11 -42.96
C THR A 25 11.81 -15.44 -41.49
N LEU A 26 12.57 -16.39 -40.92
CA LEU A 26 12.45 -16.78 -39.51
C LEU A 26 12.79 -15.62 -38.55
N VAL A 27 13.84 -14.86 -38.89
CA VAL A 27 14.24 -13.68 -38.13
C VAL A 27 13.16 -12.59 -38.22
N GLY A 28 12.61 -12.35 -39.41
CA GLY A 28 11.55 -11.35 -39.61
C GLY A 28 10.28 -11.63 -38.78
N LEU A 29 9.82 -12.89 -38.75
CA LEU A 29 8.67 -13.30 -37.95
C LEU A 29 8.93 -13.15 -36.44
N SER A 30 10.12 -13.53 -35.98
CA SER A 30 10.52 -13.45 -34.57
C SER A 30 10.59 -11.98 -34.09
N PHE A 31 11.14 -11.09 -34.91
CA PHE A 31 11.22 -9.65 -34.58
C PHE A 31 9.85 -8.95 -34.60
N GLY A 32 8.94 -9.35 -35.48
CA GLY A 32 7.56 -8.83 -35.50
C GLY A 32 6.80 -9.14 -34.21
N GLN A 33 6.92 -10.37 -33.71
CA GLN A 33 6.28 -10.82 -32.46
C GLN A 33 6.88 -10.15 -31.22
N LEU A 34 8.20 -9.91 -31.19
CA LEU A 34 8.85 -9.22 -30.06
C LEU A 34 8.43 -7.74 -29.96
N ARG A 35 8.20 -7.07 -31.11
CA ARG A 35 7.73 -5.68 -31.17
C ARG A 35 6.30 -5.55 -30.63
N THR A 36 5.37 -6.40 -31.05
CA THR A 36 3.99 -6.38 -30.53
C THR A 36 3.93 -6.79 -29.06
N SER A 37 4.79 -7.72 -28.64
CA SER A 37 4.83 -8.20 -27.24
C SER A 37 5.31 -7.17 -26.22
N THR A 38 5.90 -6.05 -26.62
CA THR A 38 6.42 -5.03 -25.69
C THR A 38 5.70 -3.68 -25.78
N GLN A 39 4.92 -3.45 -26.84
CA GLN A 39 4.22 -2.19 -27.08
C GLN A 39 3.19 -1.86 -26.00
N HIS A 40 2.38 -2.82 -25.56
CA HIS A 40 1.35 -2.58 -24.54
C HIS A 40 1.95 -2.18 -23.18
N ILE A 41 3.06 -2.80 -22.76
CA ILE A 41 3.77 -2.44 -21.52
C ILE A 41 4.38 -1.05 -21.64
N ALA A 42 5.05 -0.76 -22.75
CA ALA A 42 5.62 0.56 -22.99
C ALA A 42 4.55 1.67 -22.99
N GLN A 43 3.39 1.43 -23.61
CA GLN A 43 2.29 2.39 -23.58
C GLN A 43 1.68 2.52 -22.19
N ALA A 44 1.52 1.44 -21.43
CA ALA A 44 1.07 1.52 -20.05
C ALA A 44 2.05 2.32 -19.16
N GLN A 45 3.36 2.22 -19.41
CA GLN A 45 4.38 3.05 -18.75
C GLN A 45 4.28 4.52 -19.15
N ASN A 46 4.09 4.82 -20.44
CA ASN A 46 3.88 6.20 -20.90
C ASN A 46 2.64 6.83 -20.25
N ILE A 47 1.54 6.08 -20.19
CA ILE A 47 0.33 6.53 -19.49
C ILE A 47 0.66 6.76 -18.01
N ALA A 48 1.32 5.82 -17.34
CA ALA A 48 1.72 5.98 -15.95
C ALA A 48 2.54 7.26 -15.70
N SER A 49 3.47 7.58 -16.61
CA SER A 49 4.27 8.81 -16.54
C SER A 49 3.40 10.06 -16.64
N VAL A 50 2.40 10.09 -17.51
CA VAL A 50 1.47 11.24 -17.63
C VAL A 50 0.53 11.35 -16.43
N VAL A 51 0.06 10.22 -15.87
CA VAL A 51 -0.69 10.24 -14.60
C VAL A 51 0.19 10.78 -13.46
N ALA A 52 1.47 10.38 -13.41
CA ALA A 52 2.42 10.87 -12.41
C ALA A 52 2.74 12.37 -12.60
N GLU A 53 2.80 12.83 -13.84
CA GLU A 53 2.92 14.25 -14.19
C GLU A 53 1.72 15.04 -13.67
N ALA A 54 0.48 14.59 -13.92
CA ALA A 54 -0.72 15.23 -13.39
C ALA A 54 -0.67 15.36 -11.86
N ARG A 55 -0.26 14.29 -11.17
CA ARG A 55 -0.07 14.32 -9.71
C ARG A 55 0.98 15.34 -9.30
N SER A 56 2.15 15.32 -9.96
CA SER A 56 3.25 16.23 -9.68
C SER A 56 2.84 17.70 -9.85
N ASN A 57 2.15 18.02 -10.96
CA ASN A 57 1.68 19.37 -11.27
C ASN A 57 0.65 19.85 -10.24
N THR A 58 -0.21 18.96 -9.74
CA THR A 58 -1.18 19.25 -8.68
C THR A 58 -0.49 19.55 -7.34
N VAL A 59 0.47 18.72 -6.94
CA VAL A 59 1.18 18.87 -5.66
C VAL A 59 2.09 20.10 -5.68
N ALA A 60 2.76 20.35 -6.80
CA ALA A 60 3.56 21.56 -7.01
C ALA A 60 2.70 22.84 -7.07
N GLY A 61 1.36 22.71 -7.10
CA GLY A 61 0.44 23.84 -7.19
C GLY A 61 0.57 24.58 -8.52
N GLN A 62 0.95 23.89 -9.59
CA GLN A 62 1.16 24.51 -10.89
C GLN A 62 -0.14 25.14 -11.40
N SER A 63 -0.07 26.43 -11.75
CA SER A 63 -1.25 27.25 -12.10
C SER A 63 -2.29 27.37 -10.99
N ASN A 64 -2.00 26.95 -9.76
CA ASN A 64 -2.92 26.92 -8.63
C ASN A 64 -4.18 26.05 -8.84
N LEU A 65 -4.11 25.08 -9.75
CA LEU A 65 -5.21 24.20 -10.17
C LEU A 65 -4.91 22.73 -9.83
N GLN A 66 -5.97 21.92 -9.78
CA GLN A 66 -5.87 20.46 -9.85
C GLN A 66 -5.53 20.03 -11.27
N TRP A 67 -4.90 18.87 -11.40
CA TRP A 67 -4.62 18.23 -12.67
C TRP A 67 -5.11 16.80 -12.65
N GLY A 68 -5.47 16.31 -13.82
CA GLY A 68 -5.97 14.96 -14.01
C GLY A 68 -5.72 14.43 -15.41
N VAL A 69 -6.05 13.16 -15.60
CA VAL A 69 -5.97 12.48 -16.89
C VAL A 69 -7.33 11.91 -17.23
N HIS A 70 -7.81 12.23 -18.42
CA HIS A 70 -9.02 11.66 -19.03
C HIS A 70 -8.61 10.53 -19.97
N PHE A 71 -9.24 9.36 -19.86
CA PHE A 71 -8.94 8.19 -20.66
C PHE A 71 -10.05 7.91 -21.67
N THR A 72 -9.69 7.60 -22.91
CA THR A 72 -10.58 7.03 -23.91
C THR A 72 -9.98 5.73 -24.45
N THR A 73 -10.63 5.08 -25.42
CA THR A 73 -10.14 3.82 -25.99
C THR A 73 -8.81 3.98 -26.73
N ASP A 74 -8.63 5.06 -27.47
CA ASP A 74 -7.49 5.23 -28.39
C ASP A 74 -6.56 6.38 -27.97
N ASP A 75 -6.93 7.15 -26.95
CA ASP A 75 -6.15 8.28 -26.47
C ASP A 75 -6.33 8.53 -24.96
N TYR A 76 -5.48 9.40 -24.45
CA TYR A 76 -5.61 9.93 -23.10
C TYR A 76 -5.17 11.40 -23.11
N THR A 77 -5.85 12.21 -22.29
CA THR A 77 -5.65 13.66 -22.25
C THR A 77 -5.25 14.11 -20.87
N LEU A 78 -4.08 14.73 -20.75
CA LEU A 78 -3.71 15.50 -19.55
C LEU A 78 -4.49 16.81 -19.55
N PHE A 79 -5.20 17.11 -18.47
CA PHE A 79 -5.97 18.33 -18.32
C PHE A 79 -5.77 18.97 -16.95
N ARG A 80 -6.21 20.22 -16.84
CA ARG A 80 -6.21 21.01 -15.60
C ARG A 80 -7.62 21.44 -15.23
N GLY A 81 -7.89 21.51 -13.93
CA GLY A 81 -9.21 21.81 -13.36
C GLY A 81 -9.77 20.63 -12.57
N SER A 82 -10.93 20.85 -11.95
CA SER A 82 -11.65 19.86 -11.15
C SER A 82 -12.48 18.87 -11.98
N SER A 83 -12.53 19.05 -13.30
CA SER A 83 -13.22 18.16 -14.24
C SER A 83 -12.65 18.31 -15.65
N TYR A 84 -12.73 17.25 -16.45
CA TYR A 84 -12.34 17.30 -17.85
C TYR A 84 -13.37 18.07 -18.68
N SER A 85 -12.89 18.95 -19.56
CA SER A 85 -13.70 19.58 -20.60
C SER A 85 -13.02 19.42 -21.95
N GLN A 86 -13.72 18.83 -22.91
CA GLN A 86 -13.21 18.67 -24.26
C GLN A 86 -12.93 20.04 -24.89
N GLY A 87 -11.79 20.16 -25.58
CA GLY A 87 -11.37 21.40 -26.25
C GLY A 87 -10.88 22.54 -25.34
N ALA A 88 -10.76 22.32 -24.03
CA ALA A 88 -10.25 23.34 -23.11
C ALA A 88 -8.79 23.72 -23.42
N ALA A 89 -8.49 25.02 -23.34
CA ALA A 89 -7.14 25.53 -23.52
C ALA A 89 -6.22 25.01 -22.39
N GLY A 90 -5.26 24.17 -22.74
CA GLY A 90 -4.35 23.52 -21.80
C GLY A 90 -4.46 21.99 -21.75
N ASN A 91 -5.41 21.40 -22.47
CA ASN A 91 -5.43 19.95 -22.68
C ASN A 91 -4.23 19.51 -23.53
N VAL A 92 -3.56 18.45 -23.13
CA VAL A 92 -2.49 17.79 -23.90
C VAL A 92 -2.95 16.38 -24.25
N LEU A 93 -3.22 16.16 -25.54
CA LEU A 93 -3.71 14.88 -26.07
C LEU A 93 -2.55 13.96 -26.43
N TYR A 94 -2.64 12.71 -25.99
CA TYR A 94 -1.71 11.64 -26.34
C TYR A 94 -2.48 10.50 -27.03
N THR A 95 -2.19 10.28 -28.31
CA THR A 95 -2.80 9.20 -29.10
C THR A 95 -1.98 7.92 -28.98
N LEU A 96 -2.67 6.79 -28.77
CA LEU A 96 -2.03 5.48 -28.73
C LEU A 96 -1.61 5.03 -30.13
N PRO A 97 -0.51 4.26 -30.26
CA PRO A 97 -0.13 3.64 -31.52
C PRO A 97 -1.20 2.67 -32.02
N SER A 98 -1.29 2.51 -33.35
CA SER A 98 -2.18 1.52 -33.96
C SER A 98 -1.95 0.12 -33.39
N GLY A 99 -3.04 -0.55 -33.02
CA GLY A 99 -3.01 -1.88 -32.40
C GLY A 99 -2.81 -1.89 -30.88
N VAL A 100 -2.80 -0.71 -30.23
CA VAL A 100 -2.86 -0.58 -28.77
C VAL A 100 -4.10 0.20 -28.37
N THR A 101 -4.86 -0.29 -27.40
CA THR A 101 -6.07 0.36 -26.90
C THR A 101 -6.13 0.31 -25.37
N ILE A 102 -6.84 1.26 -24.76
CA ILE A 102 -7.32 1.14 -23.39
C ILE A 102 -8.61 0.32 -23.44
N SER A 103 -8.52 -0.94 -23.04
CA SER A 103 -9.58 -1.94 -23.18
C SER A 103 -10.54 -1.98 -22.00
N SER A 104 -10.13 -1.48 -20.84
CA SER A 104 -10.96 -1.42 -19.64
C SER A 104 -10.53 -0.28 -18.73
N ILE A 105 -11.51 0.42 -18.16
CA ILE A 105 -11.33 1.48 -17.16
C ILE A 105 -12.25 1.14 -15.99
N SER A 106 -11.66 0.88 -14.83
CA SER A 106 -12.37 0.53 -13.60
C SER A 106 -11.94 1.46 -12.48
N LEU A 107 -12.46 2.68 -12.49
CA LEU A 107 -12.21 3.72 -11.51
C LEU A 107 -13.37 3.85 -10.52
N THR A 108 -13.04 4.17 -9.27
CA THR A 108 -14.06 4.51 -8.26
C THR A 108 -14.86 5.73 -8.74
N GLY A 109 -16.19 5.63 -8.71
CA GLY A 109 -17.10 6.62 -9.28
C GLY A 109 -17.53 6.35 -10.73
N GLY A 110 -16.97 5.33 -11.38
CA GLY A 110 -17.43 4.84 -12.69
C GLY A 110 -17.12 5.74 -13.89
N GLY A 111 -16.31 6.78 -13.70
CA GLY A 111 -15.86 7.68 -14.77
C GLY A 111 -14.57 7.22 -15.45
N ALA A 112 -14.07 8.07 -16.35
CA ALA A 112 -12.81 7.87 -17.08
C ALA A 112 -11.74 8.90 -16.70
N ASP A 113 -11.92 9.57 -15.55
CA ASP A 113 -11.05 10.64 -15.09
C ASP A 113 -10.36 10.22 -13.79
N VAL A 114 -9.05 10.45 -13.73
CA VAL A 114 -8.29 10.45 -12.47
C VAL A 114 -7.86 11.86 -12.19
N ILE A 115 -8.32 12.44 -11.08
CA ILE A 115 -8.02 13.80 -10.66
C ILE A 115 -7.31 13.75 -9.32
N PHE A 116 -6.25 14.54 -9.16
CA PHE A 116 -5.48 14.58 -7.94
C PHE A 116 -5.88 15.74 -7.03
N ASP A 117 -5.83 15.49 -5.73
CA ASP A 117 -6.07 16.46 -4.69
C ASP A 117 -4.84 17.31 -4.42
N ARG A 118 -5.08 18.60 -4.20
CA ARG A 118 -4.02 19.55 -3.87
C ARG A 118 -3.39 19.20 -2.52
N LEU A 119 -2.11 19.52 -2.36
CA LEU A 119 -1.29 19.26 -1.18
C LEU A 119 -1.00 17.77 -0.92
N SER A 120 -2.02 16.90 -0.93
CA SER A 120 -1.86 15.47 -0.63
C SER A 120 -1.37 14.67 -1.85
N GLY A 121 -1.73 15.08 -3.07
CA GLY A 121 -1.51 14.29 -4.28
C GLY A 121 -2.28 12.96 -4.28
N GLY A 122 -3.28 12.80 -3.43
CA GLY A 122 -4.20 11.66 -3.42
C GLY A 122 -5.27 11.79 -4.50
N THR A 123 -6.12 10.78 -4.63
CA THR A 123 -7.27 10.82 -5.56
C THR A 123 -8.47 10.10 -4.96
N SER A 124 -9.67 10.64 -5.25
CA SER A 124 -10.95 9.99 -4.92
C SER A 124 -11.40 8.98 -5.99
N GLN A 125 -10.63 8.83 -7.07
CA GLN A 125 -10.88 7.89 -8.17
C GLN A 125 -9.81 6.79 -8.25
N PRO A 126 -9.47 6.06 -7.15
CA PRO A 126 -8.57 4.93 -7.26
C PRO A 126 -9.20 3.83 -8.13
N GLY A 127 -8.36 3.05 -8.79
CA GLY A 127 -8.81 1.99 -9.68
C GLY A 127 -7.74 1.51 -10.65
N THR A 128 -8.19 0.88 -11.72
CA THR A 128 -7.32 0.27 -12.72
C THR A 128 -7.67 0.67 -14.15
N ILE A 129 -6.65 0.76 -14.99
CA ILE A 129 -6.75 1.00 -16.43
C ILE A 129 -6.02 -0.15 -17.11
N THR A 130 -6.67 -0.83 -18.05
CA THR A 130 -6.07 -1.95 -18.80
C THR A 130 -5.71 -1.50 -20.20
N VAL A 131 -4.44 -1.68 -20.57
CA VAL A 131 -3.90 -1.35 -21.89
C VAL A 131 -3.64 -2.65 -22.63
N SER A 132 -4.24 -2.83 -23.80
CA SER A 132 -4.18 -4.07 -24.56
C SER A 132 -3.54 -3.89 -25.93
N SER A 133 -2.84 -4.93 -26.39
CA SER A 133 -2.41 -5.06 -27.78
C SER A 133 -2.63 -6.50 -28.23
N GLY A 134 -3.62 -6.71 -29.10
CA GLY A 134 -4.10 -8.06 -29.45
C GLY A 134 -4.60 -8.82 -28.21
N ALA A 135 -4.05 -10.01 -27.96
CA ALA A 135 -4.39 -10.85 -26.80
C ALA A 135 -3.59 -10.50 -25.52
N LEU A 136 -2.63 -9.58 -25.60
CA LEU A 136 -1.78 -9.20 -24.46
C LEU A 136 -2.33 -7.94 -23.78
N ALA A 137 -2.16 -7.83 -22.47
CA ALA A 137 -2.63 -6.71 -21.68
C ALA A 137 -1.66 -6.34 -20.55
N ALA A 138 -1.55 -5.05 -20.26
CA ALA A 138 -0.86 -4.49 -19.11
C ALA A 138 -1.86 -3.74 -18.22
N LEU A 139 -1.80 -4.00 -16.93
CA LEU A 139 -2.64 -3.34 -15.93
C LEU A 139 -1.90 -2.15 -15.32
N LEU A 140 -2.47 -0.95 -15.48
CA LEU A 140 -2.12 0.25 -14.74
C LEU A 140 -3.01 0.32 -13.49
N THR A 141 -2.43 0.56 -12.31
CA THR A 141 -3.17 0.74 -11.06
C THR A 141 -2.89 2.13 -10.48
N VAL A 142 -3.93 2.83 -10.05
CA VAL A 142 -3.85 4.09 -9.29
C VAL A 142 -4.49 3.87 -7.91
N ARG A 143 -3.75 4.16 -6.83
CA ARG A 143 -4.24 4.05 -5.45
C ARG A 143 -4.74 5.40 -4.92
N ALA A 144 -5.49 5.35 -3.82
CA ALA A 144 -6.07 6.55 -3.20
C ALA A 144 -4.99 7.55 -2.70
N GLY A 145 -3.79 7.07 -2.35
CA GLY A 145 -2.63 7.92 -2.00
C GLY A 145 -1.92 8.54 -3.21
N GLY A 146 -2.38 8.23 -4.43
CA GLY A 146 -1.82 8.70 -5.69
C GLY A 146 -0.61 7.91 -6.18
N GLU A 147 -0.34 6.73 -5.61
CA GLU A 147 0.67 5.81 -6.13
C GLU A 147 0.21 5.16 -7.44
N ILE A 148 1.13 5.01 -8.39
CA ILE A 148 0.87 4.54 -9.75
C ILE A 148 1.79 3.35 -10.07
N SER A 149 1.28 2.31 -10.75
CA SER A 149 2.07 1.13 -11.15
C SER A 149 1.56 0.43 -12.40
N VAL A 150 2.45 -0.26 -13.10
CA VAL A 150 2.20 -0.96 -14.35
C VAL A 150 2.65 -2.42 -14.25
N GLY A 151 1.83 -3.36 -14.72
CA GLY A 151 2.19 -4.78 -14.87
C GLY A 151 1.74 -5.70 -13.74
N GLY A 152 0.92 -5.20 -12.81
CA GLY A 152 0.39 -5.95 -11.68
C GLY A 152 -0.04 -5.03 -10.55
N THR A 153 -0.65 -5.60 -9.51
CA THR A 153 -0.92 -4.88 -8.26
C THR A 153 0.41 -4.32 -7.76
N LEU A 154 0.47 -3.02 -7.45
CA LEU A 154 1.48 -2.52 -6.52
C LEU A 154 1.56 -3.53 -5.40
N ALA A 155 2.78 -3.90 -4.99
CA ALA A 155 2.96 -4.50 -3.68
C ALA A 155 2.07 -3.68 -2.76
N ILE A 156 1.05 -4.32 -2.16
CA ILE A 156 0.42 -3.77 -0.96
C ILE A 156 1.62 -3.29 -0.18
N PRO A 157 1.73 -2.01 0.22
CA PRO A 157 2.84 -1.61 1.06
C PRO A 157 2.84 -2.63 2.19
N GLN A 158 3.78 -3.58 2.12
CA GLN A 158 4.03 -4.51 3.19
C GLN A 158 4.55 -3.54 4.20
N ASN A 159 3.72 -3.23 5.19
CA ASN A 159 3.94 -2.33 6.31
C ASN A 159 5.44 -2.17 6.63
N THR A 160 6.13 -1.37 5.81
CA THR A 160 7.57 -1.11 5.85
C THR A 160 7.79 0.23 6.50
N ARG A 161 6.69 0.97 6.73
CA ARG A 161 6.59 1.75 7.95
C ARG A 161 6.90 0.78 9.08
N VAL A 162 8.02 1.02 9.76
CA VAL A 162 8.18 0.56 11.14
C VAL A 162 6.96 1.10 11.85
N VAL A 163 5.92 0.28 11.97
CA VAL A 163 4.75 0.61 12.77
C VAL A 163 5.32 0.89 14.14
N ASP A 164 4.95 2.02 14.71
CA ASP A 164 5.37 2.40 16.04
C ASP A 164 4.72 1.43 17.03
N THR A 165 5.35 0.27 17.20
CA THR A 165 4.91 -0.79 18.12
C THR A 165 4.93 -0.34 19.57
N ARG A 166 5.42 0.87 19.87
CA ARG A 166 5.37 1.43 21.22
C ARG A 166 3.95 1.84 21.59
N HIS A 167 3.06 2.05 20.62
CA HIS A 167 1.67 2.43 20.87
C HIS A 167 0.71 1.45 20.16
N VAL A 168 -0.10 0.73 20.93
CA VAL A 168 -1.06 -0.24 20.41
C VAL A 168 -2.45 0.08 20.93
N HIS A 169 -3.42 0.14 20.02
CA HIS A 169 -4.84 0.28 20.36
C HIS A 169 -5.50 -1.09 20.31
N PHE A 170 -6.19 -1.47 21.37
CA PHE A 170 -7.02 -2.66 21.49
C PHE A 170 -8.49 -2.27 21.47
N ASN A 171 -9.26 -2.90 20.59
CA ASN A 171 -10.71 -2.82 20.59
C ASN A 171 -11.25 -4.00 21.38
N LEU A 172 -11.77 -3.71 22.57
CA LEU A 172 -12.36 -4.68 23.47
C LEU A 172 -13.87 -4.81 23.14
N PRO A 173 -14.40 -6.02 22.94
CA PRO A 173 -15.84 -6.26 22.77
C PRO A 173 -16.62 -6.18 24.10
N TRP A 174 -16.08 -5.48 25.10
CA TRP A 174 -16.73 -5.19 26.38
C TRP A 174 -16.35 -3.78 26.84
N SER A 175 -17.19 -3.19 27.70
CA SER A 175 -16.91 -1.92 28.35
C SER A 175 -16.12 -2.10 29.64
N ILE A 176 -15.13 -1.23 29.87
CA ILE A 176 -14.39 -1.18 31.14
C ILE A 176 -14.96 -0.15 32.12
N HIS A 177 -16.11 0.48 31.83
CA HIS A 177 -16.67 1.60 32.61
C HIS A 177 -16.88 1.28 34.10
N ASN A 178 -17.13 0.01 34.43
CA ASN A 178 -17.30 -0.47 35.81
C ASN A 178 -16.19 -1.42 36.24
N ALA A 179 -15.07 -1.44 35.52
CA ALA A 179 -13.98 -2.34 35.83
C ALA A 179 -13.35 -2.00 37.17
N THR A 180 -12.95 -3.01 37.93
CA THR A 180 -12.41 -2.81 39.28
C THR A 180 -10.89 -2.78 39.30
N THR A 181 -10.26 -3.69 38.55
CA THR A 181 -8.83 -3.95 38.65
C THR A 181 -8.22 -4.17 37.27
N LEU A 182 -7.18 -3.40 36.95
CA LEU A 182 -6.25 -3.70 35.89
C LEU A 182 -5.07 -4.46 36.50
N THR A 183 -4.79 -5.66 36.01
CA THR A 183 -3.68 -6.49 36.47
C THR A 183 -2.62 -6.59 35.39
N LEU A 184 -1.40 -6.18 35.73
CA LEU A 184 -0.20 -6.31 34.93
C LEU A 184 0.68 -7.41 35.53
N THR A 185 0.84 -8.50 34.79
CA THR A 185 1.70 -9.62 35.20
C THR A 185 2.97 -9.62 34.36
N PHE A 186 4.07 -9.15 34.96
CA PHE A 186 5.37 -9.17 34.32
C PHE A 186 6.05 -10.53 34.53
N LEU A 187 6.39 -11.19 33.42
CA LEU A 187 7.09 -12.46 33.41
C LEU A 187 8.60 -12.20 33.30
N ASP A 188 9.35 -12.63 34.32
CA ASP A 188 10.80 -12.50 34.39
C ASP A 188 11.44 -13.87 34.65
N PRO A 189 11.65 -14.74 33.65
CA PRO A 189 12.43 -15.96 33.89
C PRO A 189 13.87 -15.57 34.25
N PRO A 190 14.47 -16.07 35.35
CA PRO A 190 14.10 -17.24 36.17
C PRO A 190 13.37 -16.98 37.52
N ASN A 191 12.74 -15.81 37.72
CA ASN A 191 12.00 -15.44 38.94
C ASN A 191 10.47 -15.69 38.80
N PRO A 192 9.73 -15.80 39.92
CA PRO A 192 8.27 -15.81 39.86
C PRO A 192 7.72 -14.52 39.20
N PRO A 193 6.57 -14.57 38.50
CA PRO A 193 5.95 -13.39 37.90
C PRO A 193 5.72 -12.27 38.91
N THR A 194 6.02 -11.03 38.53
CA THR A 194 5.70 -9.84 39.32
C THR A 194 4.32 -9.32 38.91
N VAL A 195 3.37 -9.30 39.85
CA VAL A 195 1.99 -8.88 39.60
C VAL A 195 1.75 -7.49 40.18
N GLN A 196 1.22 -6.59 39.37
CA GLN A 196 0.80 -5.25 39.78
C GLN A 196 -0.70 -5.08 39.54
N ASN A 197 -1.43 -4.75 40.61
CA ASN A 197 -2.87 -4.50 40.56
C ASN A 197 -3.14 -3.01 40.69
N ILE A 198 -3.82 -2.45 39.70
CA ILE A 198 -4.21 -1.05 39.63
C ILE A 198 -5.71 -0.98 39.88
N ILE A 199 -6.11 -0.23 40.90
CA ILE A 199 -7.52 0.01 41.21
C ILE A 199 -8.07 1.01 40.19
N MET A 200 -9.11 0.60 39.45
CA MET A 200 -9.70 1.37 38.36
C MET A 200 -10.89 2.22 38.79
N ALA A 201 -11.57 1.86 39.88
CA ALA A 201 -12.79 2.55 40.35
C ALA A 201 -12.67 4.08 40.47
N PRO A 202 -11.54 4.67 40.94
CA PRO A 202 -11.38 6.13 40.98
C PRO A 202 -11.53 6.83 39.61
N TYR A 203 -11.14 6.15 38.52
CA TYR A 203 -11.14 6.70 37.16
C TYR A 203 -12.55 6.81 36.54
N PHE A 204 -13.53 6.11 37.11
CA PHE A 204 -14.92 6.08 36.62
C PHE A 204 -15.89 6.82 37.53
N SER A 205 -15.37 7.52 38.53
CA SER A 205 -16.17 8.27 39.50
C SER A 205 -16.52 9.68 39.01
N GLY A 206 -17.64 10.24 39.50
CA GLY A 206 -18.02 11.63 39.24
C GLY A 206 -18.41 11.96 37.79
N GLY A 207 -18.86 10.97 37.01
CA GLY A 207 -19.20 11.14 35.59
C GLY A 207 -18.02 11.00 34.64
N ASN A 208 -16.81 10.74 35.15
CA ASN A 208 -15.65 10.45 34.32
C ASN A 208 -15.81 9.07 33.66
N SER A 209 -15.55 9.01 32.35
CA SER A 209 -15.51 7.76 31.57
C SER A 209 -14.16 7.64 30.88
N VAL A 210 -13.09 7.96 31.60
CA VAL A 210 -11.72 7.98 31.07
C VAL A 210 -10.81 7.24 32.04
N PHE A 211 -10.24 6.14 31.56
CA PHE A 211 -9.10 5.53 32.24
C PHE A 211 -7.83 6.15 31.65
N ASN A 212 -6.95 6.68 32.50
CA ASN A 212 -5.66 7.24 32.07
C ASN A 212 -4.64 7.04 33.19
N TRP A 213 -3.88 5.96 33.10
CA TRP A 213 -2.94 5.53 34.11
C TRP A 213 -1.52 5.45 33.53
N SER A 214 -0.52 5.73 34.37
CA SER A 214 0.89 5.51 34.07
C SER A 214 1.62 5.01 35.30
N GLY A 215 2.57 4.11 35.12
CA GLY A 215 3.36 3.54 36.21
C GLY A 215 4.75 3.12 35.78
N SER A 216 5.63 2.99 36.78
CA SER A 216 6.99 2.52 36.64
C SER A 216 7.27 1.50 37.75
N TYR A 217 7.72 0.31 37.38
CA TYR A 217 7.93 -0.80 38.31
C TYR A 217 9.28 -1.46 38.07
N THR A 218 9.99 -1.77 39.15
CA THR A 218 11.20 -2.58 39.08
C THR A 218 10.80 -4.05 39.01
N VAL A 219 11.15 -4.73 37.92
CA VAL A 219 10.91 -6.15 37.69
C VAL A 219 12.27 -6.83 37.48
N GLY A 220 12.73 -7.54 38.50
CA GLY A 220 14.10 -8.06 38.55
C GLY A 220 15.10 -6.90 38.57
N ALA A 221 15.99 -6.85 37.56
CA ALA A 221 17.02 -5.81 37.43
C ALA A 221 16.63 -4.64 36.52
N THR A 222 15.45 -4.69 35.87
CA THR A 222 15.01 -3.66 34.92
C THR A 222 13.83 -2.87 35.49
N THR A 223 13.71 -1.63 35.05
CA THR A 223 12.52 -0.81 35.32
C THR A 223 11.63 -0.86 34.10
N GLU A 224 10.36 -1.22 34.27
CA GLU A 224 9.35 -1.28 33.21
C GLU A 224 8.41 -0.07 33.36
N VAL A 225 8.26 0.71 32.29
CA VAL A 225 7.48 1.96 32.26
C VAL A 225 6.30 1.83 31.30
N LEU A 226 5.08 1.94 31.82
CA LEU A 226 3.87 1.83 31.00
C LEU A 226 2.93 3.02 31.19
N LYS A 227 2.21 3.32 30.11
CA LYS A 227 1.02 4.16 30.14
C LYS A 227 -0.12 3.45 29.45
N ILE A 228 -1.28 3.42 30.09
CA ILE A 228 -2.50 2.78 29.58
C ILE A 228 -3.65 3.76 29.73
N HIS A 229 -4.34 4.05 28.64
CA HIS A 229 -5.46 4.99 28.65
C HIS A 229 -6.53 4.62 27.64
N THR A 230 -7.74 5.15 27.80
CA THR A 230 -8.86 4.89 26.90
C THR A 230 -9.06 6.03 25.92
N HIS A 231 -9.20 5.70 24.64
CA HIS A 231 -9.73 6.63 23.63
C HIS A 231 -11.26 6.63 23.61
N LEU A 232 -11.87 5.51 23.97
CA LEU A 232 -13.31 5.35 24.03
C LEU A 232 -13.65 4.38 25.15
N ILE A 233 -14.65 4.74 25.95
CA ILE A 233 -15.41 3.82 26.80
C ILE A 233 -16.86 4.07 26.47
N ASP A 234 -17.55 3.07 25.91
CA ASP A 234 -18.96 3.14 25.61
C ASP A 234 -19.69 2.06 26.42
N ALA A 235 -20.36 2.48 27.49
CA ALA A 235 -21.14 1.60 28.34
C ALA A 235 -22.44 1.14 27.67
N VAL A 236 -22.98 1.89 26.70
CA VAL A 236 -24.24 1.59 26.02
C VAL A 236 -24.03 0.51 24.97
N ASN A 237 -22.99 0.66 24.15
CA ASN A 237 -22.64 -0.31 23.12
C ASN A 237 -21.71 -1.42 23.62
N ASN A 238 -21.35 -1.39 24.91
CA ASN A 238 -20.46 -2.34 25.57
C ASN A 238 -19.11 -2.52 24.86
N ILE A 239 -18.45 -1.42 24.49
CA ILE A 239 -17.15 -1.44 23.80
C ILE A 239 -16.15 -0.52 24.48
N THR A 240 -14.86 -0.82 24.31
CA THR A 240 -13.77 0.04 24.79
C THR A 240 -12.63 0.04 23.76
N THR A 241 -12.06 1.21 23.53
CA THR A 241 -10.78 1.36 22.81
C THR A 241 -9.70 1.70 23.83
N LEU A 242 -8.88 0.72 24.16
CA LEU A 242 -7.78 0.82 25.13
C LEU A 242 -6.47 1.04 24.39
N SER A 243 -5.69 2.03 24.80
CA SER A 243 -4.37 2.32 24.27
C SER A 243 -3.31 1.92 25.29
N VAL A 244 -2.31 1.16 24.84
CA VAL A 244 -1.15 0.74 25.63
C VAL A 244 0.09 1.31 25.00
N HIS A 245 0.82 2.10 25.79
CA HIS A 245 2.11 2.64 25.47
C HIS A 245 3.19 1.80 26.18
N ARG A 246 4.04 1.14 25.41
CA ARG A 246 5.10 0.26 25.88
C ARG A 246 6.33 0.38 24.99
N ASP A 247 7.25 1.29 25.33
CA ASP A 247 8.52 1.42 24.60
C ASP A 247 9.43 0.21 24.89
N LYS A 248 10.01 -0.40 23.84
CA LYS A 248 10.93 -1.55 23.97
C LYS A 248 12.27 -1.17 24.60
N MET A 249 12.66 0.11 24.56
CA MET A 249 13.88 0.58 25.21
C MET A 249 13.72 0.66 26.74
N GLU A 250 12.49 0.85 27.21
CA GLU A 250 12.15 0.96 28.64
C GLU A 250 11.43 -0.28 29.18
N ASN A 251 10.97 -1.19 28.32
CA ASN A 251 10.21 -2.37 28.72
C ASN A 251 10.75 -3.64 28.08
N THR A 252 11.45 -4.43 28.88
CA THR A 252 12.20 -5.61 28.44
C THR A 252 11.58 -6.93 28.90
N LYS A 253 10.59 -6.89 29.81
CA LYS A 253 9.95 -8.10 30.35
C LYS A 253 8.65 -8.43 29.60
N ALA A 254 8.37 -9.73 29.45
CA ALA A 254 7.07 -10.13 28.93
C ALA A 254 5.96 -9.68 29.89
N LEU A 255 4.78 -9.37 29.36
CA LEU A 255 3.69 -8.76 30.12
C LEU A 255 2.36 -9.36 29.70
N ASN A 256 1.59 -9.86 30.66
CA ASN A 256 0.18 -10.19 30.46
C ASN A 256 -0.69 -9.07 31.05
N ILE A 257 -1.67 -8.61 30.28
CA ILE A 257 -2.62 -7.57 30.69
C ILE A 257 -4.00 -8.19 30.84
N THR A 258 -4.59 -8.06 32.02
CA THR A 258 -5.99 -8.45 32.25
C THR A 258 -6.76 -7.33 32.96
N ILE A 259 -8.06 -7.25 32.71
CA ILE A 259 -8.97 -6.35 33.42
C ILE A 259 -10.05 -7.23 34.04
N ASP A 260 -10.20 -7.17 35.36
CA ASP A 260 -11.09 -8.05 36.14
C ASP A 260 -10.92 -9.55 35.79
N ALA A 261 -9.66 -9.97 35.67
CA ALA A 261 -9.23 -11.32 35.23
C ALA A 261 -9.57 -11.69 33.77
N GLN A 262 -10.25 -10.84 33.02
CA GLN A 262 -10.46 -11.01 31.59
C GLN A 262 -9.21 -10.58 30.82
N SER A 263 -8.69 -11.47 29.97
CA SER A 263 -7.47 -11.20 29.20
C SER A 263 -7.69 -10.13 28.13
N VAL A 264 -6.73 -9.21 28.03
CA VAL A 264 -6.68 -8.16 27.00
C VAL A 264 -5.65 -8.53 25.94
N ALA A 265 -4.39 -8.69 26.35
CA ALA A 265 -3.28 -9.00 25.46
C ALA A 265 -2.04 -9.46 26.22
N ASP A 266 -1.20 -10.20 25.51
CA ASP A 266 0.11 -10.66 25.96
C ASP A 266 1.22 -10.02 25.12
N TYR A 267 2.26 -9.55 25.78
CA TYR A 267 3.48 -9.06 25.17
C TYR A 267 4.64 -10.01 25.48
N THR A 268 5.40 -10.39 24.45
CA THR A 268 6.69 -11.03 24.65
C THR A 268 7.74 -10.03 25.13
N SER A 269 8.88 -10.50 25.64
CA SER A 269 10.02 -9.63 26.00
C SER A 269 10.57 -8.84 24.82
N ALA A 270 10.44 -9.37 23.60
CA ALA A 270 10.76 -8.66 22.35
C ALA A 270 9.69 -7.63 21.93
N GLY A 271 8.61 -7.48 22.72
CA GLY A 271 7.51 -6.57 22.46
C GLY A 271 6.61 -6.99 21.28
N ALA A 272 6.58 -8.28 20.95
CA ALA A 272 5.55 -8.81 20.05
C ALA A 272 4.24 -8.96 20.84
N VAL A 273 3.11 -8.58 20.25
CA VAL A 273 1.79 -8.57 20.90
C VAL A 273 0.91 -9.69 20.36
N THR A 274 0.20 -10.37 21.26
CA THR A 274 -0.85 -11.34 20.95
C THR A 274 -2.13 -10.89 21.67
N PRO A 275 -3.19 -10.48 20.96
CA PRO A 275 -4.45 -10.09 21.60
C PRO A 275 -5.18 -11.33 22.16
N ALA A 276 -6.03 -11.12 23.16
CA ALA A 276 -6.95 -12.14 23.62
C ALA A 276 -8.00 -12.49 22.56
N ILE A 277 -8.66 -13.64 22.71
CA ILE A 277 -9.75 -14.07 21.81
C ILE A 277 -10.86 -13.00 21.79
N GLY A 278 -11.24 -12.56 20.60
CA GLY A 278 -12.28 -11.54 20.40
C GLY A 278 -11.79 -10.09 20.54
N VAL A 279 -10.54 -9.87 20.97
CA VAL A 279 -9.90 -8.54 20.95
C VAL A 279 -9.21 -8.34 19.60
N THR A 280 -9.47 -7.21 18.95
CA THR A 280 -8.69 -6.77 17.78
C THR A 280 -7.73 -5.67 18.19
N TYR A 281 -6.63 -5.50 17.45
CA TYR A 281 -5.68 -4.44 17.72
C TYR A 281 -5.14 -3.79 16.46
N VAL A 282 -4.73 -2.53 16.59
CA VAL A 282 -4.05 -1.75 15.56
C VAL A 282 -2.83 -1.10 16.20
N ALA A 283 -1.64 -1.41 15.69
CA ALA A 283 -0.41 -0.69 16.06
C ALA A 283 -0.34 0.60 15.23
N GLN A 284 0.06 1.71 15.87
CA GLN A 284 0.04 3.07 15.30
C GLN A 284 1.37 3.50 14.68
#